data_AF-A0A412VLA3-F1
#
_entry.id   AF-A0A412VLA3-F1
#
_cell.length_a   1.000
_cell.length_b   1.000
_cell.length_c   1.000
_cell.angle_alpha   90.00
_cell.angle_beta   90.00
_cell.angle_gamma   90.00
#
_symmetry.space_group_name_H-M   'P 1'
#
loop_
_entity.id
_entity.type
_entity.pdbx_description
1 polymer ?
#
loop_
_entity_poly.entity_id
_entity_poly.type
_entity_poly.pdbx_seq_one_letter_code
_entity_poly.pdbx_strand_id
1 'polypeptide(L)'
;KNLNKLLIRILLHLQVEFSSSVFAVVLIIAIIYILMQMKHLRRSRQLLEKLNLKLSEANRIKNSYIGHYLDATFKLVNQLDNFVLVGQQKLDSKQYDSLSSMIHNLNSDFNRKSAFADFDRTFLSLFPTFVESFNSLLQPDDKFVLENKGALNSTLRIFALIRLGITESEQISEILGYSVNTVYNYRVRTRNKAVDPANFEKDVRKIGL
;
A
#
# COMPACT_ATOMS: atom_id res chain seq x y z
N LYS A 1 -54.51 -64.52 28.83
CA LYS A 1 -53.36 -64.78 27.91
C LYS A 1 -53.34 -63.84 26.69
N ASN A 2 -54.48 -63.59 26.01
CA ASN A 2 -54.54 -62.66 24.87
C ASN A 2 -54.39 -61.17 25.24
N LEU A 3 -54.92 -60.74 26.39
CA LEU A 3 -54.82 -59.33 26.84
C LEU A 3 -53.37 -58.90 27.12
N ASN A 4 -52.57 -59.74 27.79
CA ASN A 4 -51.14 -59.45 28.01
C ASN A 4 -50.34 -59.39 26.70
N LYS A 5 -50.63 -60.25 25.72
CA LYS A 5 -49.99 -60.16 24.39
C LYS A 5 -50.35 -58.87 23.66
N LEU A 6 -51.60 -58.43 23.75
CA LEU A 6 -52.06 -57.17 23.15
C LEU A 6 -51.39 -55.96 23.82
N LEU A 7 -51.34 -55.93 25.15
CA LEU A 7 -50.67 -54.86 25.91
C LEU A 7 -49.18 -54.75 25.59
N ILE A 8 -48.47 -55.89 25.50
CA ILE A 8 -47.05 -55.91 25.12
C ILE A 8 -46.86 -55.36 23.70
N ARG A 9 -47.75 -55.70 22.76
CA ARG A 9 -47.66 -55.22 21.37
C ARG A 9 -47.89 -53.70 21.27
N ILE A 10 -48.82 -53.16 22.04
CA ILE A 10 -49.08 -51.71 22.11
C ILE A 10 -47.88 -50.97 22.73
N LEU A 11 -47.30 -51.50 23.82
CA LEU A 11 -46.12 -50.91 24.46
C LEU A 11 -44.90 -50.90 23.52
N LEU A 12 -44.67 -51.97 22.77
CA LEU A 12 -43.61 -52.03 21.76
C LEU A 12 -43.82 -50.99 20.65
N HIS A 13 -45.06 -50.82 20.16
CA HIS A 13 -45.38 -49.78 19.17
C HIS A 13 -45.12 -48.37 19.71
N LEU A 14 -45.61 -48.05 20.91
CA LEU A 14 -45.37 -46.74 21.54
C LEU A 14 -43.87 -46.47 21.72
N GLN A 15 -43.09 -47.48 22.11
CA GLN A 15 -41.67 -47.32 22.32
C GLN A 15 -40.91 -47.06 21.02
N VAL A 16 -41.28 -47.72 19.92
CA VAL A 16 -40.69 -47.48 18.59
C VAL A 16 -41.01 -46.07 18.09
N GLU A 17 -42.26 -45.61 18.26
CA GLU A 17 -42.66 -44.26 17.86
C GLU A 17 -41.91 -43.18 18.66
N PHE A 18 -41.74 -43.38 19.96
CA PHE A 18 -40.97 -42.48 20.81
C PHE A 18 -39.50 -42.41 20.37
N SER A 19 -38.85 -43.55 20.14
CA SER A 19 -37.47 -43.60 19.65
C SER A 19 -37.30 -42.93 18.28
N SER A 20 -38.27 -43.10 17.38
CA SER A 20 -38.27 -42.44 16.07
C SER A 20 -38.35 -40.91 16.18
N SER A 21 -39.22 -40.40 17.06
CA SER A 21 -39.36 -38.95 17.30
C SER A 21 -38.10 -38.34 17.89
N VAL A 22 -37.45 -39.02 18.84
CA VAL A 22 -36.16 -38.55 19.42
C VAL A 22 -35.09 -38.47 18.35
N PHE A 23 -34.99 -39.50 17.50
CA PHE A 23 -34.04 -39.51 16.39
C PHE A 23 -34.29 -38.37 15.39
N ALA A 24 -35.55 -38.09 15.07
CA ALA A 24 -35.93 -36.98 14.20
C ALA A 24 -35.51 -35.62 14.78
N VAL A 25 -35.70 -35.39 16.08
CA VAL A 25 -35.28 -34.14 16.75
C VAL A 25 -33.76 -34.00 16.73
N VAL A 26 -33.02 -35.08 17.02
CA VAL A 26 -31.55 -35.08 16.95
C VAL A 26 -31.06 -34.75 15.54
N LEU A 27 -31.70 -35.32 14.50
CA LEU A 27 -31.39 -35.01 13.10
C LEU A 27 -31.64 -33.53 12.78
N ILE A 28 -32.76 -32.97 13.22
CA ILE A 28 -33.07 -31.55 12.99
C ILE A 28 -32.01 -30.65 13.64
N ILE A 29 -31.61 -30.93 14.88
CA ILE A 29 -30.56 -30.18 15.58
C ILE A 29 -29.23 -30.30 14.84
N ALA A 30 -28.85 -31.52 14.41
CA ALA A 30 -27.64 -31.75 13.64
C ALA A 30 -27.66 -31.00 12.30
N ILE A 31 -28.78 -31.01 11.58
CA ILE A 31 -28.96 -30.25 10.33
C ILE A 31 -28.80 -28.75 10.58
N ILE A 32 -29.46 -28.20 11.62
CA ILE A 32 -29.34 -26.79 11.99
C ILE A 32 -27.88 -26.44 12.28
N TYR A 33 -27.19 -27.27 13.06
CA TYR A 33 -25.77 -27.09 13.38
C TYR A 33 -24.89 -27.07 12.11
N ILE A 34 -25.09 -28.03 11.20
CA ILE A 34 -24.38 -28.11 9.92
C ILE A 34 -24.65 -26.87 9.06
N LEU A 35 -25.90 -26.41 8.98
CA LEU A 35 -26.27 -25.20 8.23
C LEU A 35 -25.60 -23.95 8.79
N MET A 36 -25.56 -23.79 10.12
CA MET A 36 -24.85 -22.69 10.79
C MET A 36 -23.35 -22.74 10.50
N GLN A 37 -22.74 -23.92 10.61
CA GLN A 37 -21.31 -24.10 10.36
C GLN A 37 -20.95 -23.82 8.90
N MET A 38 -21.77 -24.26 7.95
CA MET A 38 -21.60 -23.93 6.52
C MET A 38 -21.69 -22.41 6.27
N LYS A 39 -22.60 -21.70 6.95
CA LYS A 39 -22.70 -20.24 6.83
C LYS A 39 -21.44 -19.55 7.35
N HIS A 40 -20.89 -20.02 8.48
CA HIS A 40 -19.64 -19.49 9.03
C HIS A 40 -18.45 -19.76 8.09
N LEU A 41 -18.33 -20.99 7.57
CA LEU A 41 -17.30 -21.37 6.59
C LEU A 41 -17.36 -20.52 5.33
N ARG A 42 -18.56 -20.28 4.78
CA ARG A 42 -18.74 -19.42 3.60
C ARG A 42 -18.27 -17.99 3.87
N ARG A 43 -18.64 -17.40 5.01
CA ARG A 43 -18.19 -16.05 5.39
C ARG A 43 -16.67 -15.98 5.56
N SER A 44 -16.08 -16.97 6.22
CA SER A 44 -14.63 -17.04 6.41
C SER A 44 -13.90 -17.17 5.06
N ARG A 45 -14.38 -18.03 4.16
CA ARG A 45 -13.83 -18.15 2.80
C ARG A 45 -13.91 -16.84 2.01
N GLN A 46 -15.06 -16.16 2.03
CA GLN A 46 -15.22 -14.86 1.36
C GLN A 46 -14.27 -13.79 1.93
N LEU A 47 -14.10 -13.76 3.25
CA LEU A 47 -13.16 -12.85 3.89
C LEU A 47 -11.71 -13.18 3.50
N LEU A 48 -11.32 -14.45 3.54
CA LEU A 48 -10.00 -14.93 3.12
C LEU A 48 -9.71 -14.59 1.66
N GLU A 49 -10.67 -14.79 0.76
CA GLU A 49 -10.54 -14.44 -0.65
C GLU A 49 -10.33 -12.94 -0.83
N LYS A 50 -11.14 -12.12 -0.15
CA LYS A 50 -10.99 -10.66 -0.17
C LYS A 50 -9.63 -10.20 0.37
N LEU A 51 -9.15 -10.80 1.45
CA LEU A 51 -7.84 -10.49 2.02
C LEU A 51 -6.70 -10.93 1.10
N ASN A 52 -6.81 -12.11 0.47
CA ASN A 52 -5.84 -12.61 -0.48
C ASN A 52 -5.76 -11.73 -1.73
N LEU A 53 -6.90 -11.26 -2.25
CA LEU A 53 -6.93 -10.31 -3.37
C LEU A 53 -6.21 -9.00 -3.00
N LYS A 54 -6.55 -8.41 -1.84
CA LYS A 54 -5.86 -7.20 -1.35
C LYS A 54 -4.36 -7.42 -1.14
N LEU A 55 -3.97 -8.57 -0.58
CA LEU A 55 -2.57 -8.90 -0.37
C LEU A 55 -1.83 -9.10 -1.70
N SER A 56 -2.47 -9.74 -2.68
CA SER A 56 -1.93 -9.93 -4.02
C SER A 56 -1.72 -8.59 -4.72
N GLU A 57 -2.68 -7.68 -4.62
CA GLU A 57 -2.58 -6.33 -5.17
C GLU A 57 -1.46 -5.53 -4.49
N ALA A 58 -1.37 -5.56 -3.16
CA ALA A 58 -0.28 -4.95 -2.40
C ALA A 58 1.09 -5.53 -2.80
N ASN A 59 1.17 -6.85 -2.99
CA ASN A 59 2.39 -7.51 -3.46
C ASN A 59 2.75 -7.09 -4.89
N ARG A 60 1.77 -6.92 -5.78
CA ARG A 60 2.00 -6.43 -7.15
C ARG A 60 2.60 -5.02 -7.14
N ILE A 61 2.05 -4.11 -6.34
CA ILE A 61 2.57 -2.75 -6.16
C ILE A 61 3.99 -2.80 -5.58
N LYS A 62 4.22 -3.59 -4.53
CA LYS A 62 5.54 -3.76 -3.92
C LYS A 62 6.57 -4.30 -4.90
N ASN A 63 6.23 -5.32 -5.70
CA ASN A 63 7.13 -5.89 -6.69
C ASN A 63 7.45 -4.91 -7.82
N SER A 64 6.46 -4.13 -8.27
CA SER A 64 6.68 -3.05 -9.24
C SER A 64 7.62 -1.98 -8.68
N TYR A 65 7.46 -1.58 -7.41
CA TYR A 65 8.38 -0.67 -6.73
C TYR A 65 9.81 -1.21 -6.69
N ILE A 66 10.00 -2.48 -6.29
CA ILE A 66 11.32 -3.12 -6.26
C ILE A 66 11.93 -3.14 -7.67
N GLY A 67 11.14 -3.45 -8.70
CA GLY A 67 11.59 -3.42 -10.09
C GLY A 67 12.09 -2.05 -10.52
N HIS A 68 11.31 -0.98 -10.24
CA HIS A 68 11.72 0.40 -10.53
C HIS A 68 12.95 0.83 -9.74
N TYR A 69 13.04 0.47 -8.47
CA TYR A 69 14.20 0.76 -7.61
C TYR A 69 15.48 0.10 -8.15
N LEU A 70 15.40 -1.18 -8.52
CA LEU A 70 16.53 -1.91 -9.09
C LEU A 70 16.95 -1.31 -10.44
N ASP A 71 16.00 -1.02 -11.34
CA ASP A 71 16.29 -0.37 -12.63
C ASP A 71 16.99 0.99 -12.44
N ALA A 72 16.49 1.83 -11.53
CA ALA A 72 17.13 3.11 -11.20
C ALA A 72 18.54 2.91 -10.60
N THR A 73 18.70 1.94 -9.71
CA THR A 73 20.00 1.63 -9.09
C THR A 73 21.01 1.14 -10.12
N PHE A 74 20.64 0.21 -11.01
CA PHE A 74 21.52 -0.27 -12.07
C PHE A 74 21.85 0.83 -13.08
N LYS A 75 20.90 1.72 -13.41
CA LYS A 75 21.20 2.91 -14.23
C LYS A 75 22.23 3.81 -13.57
N LEU A 76 22.09 4.06 -12.26
CA LEU A 76 23.06 4.87 -11.51
C LEU A 76 24.45 4.21 -11.47
N VAL A 77 24.52 2.90 -11.22
CA VAL A 77 25.78 2.14 -11.26
C VAL A 77 26.44 2.27 -12.64
N ASN A 78 25.69 2.04 -13.72
CA ASN A 78 26.21 2.19 -15.08
C ASN A 78 26.66 3.62 -15.38
N GLN A 79 25.94 4.64 -14.90
CA GLN A 79 26.35 6.04 -15.05
C GLN A 79 27.65 6.34 -14.31
N LEU A 80 27.83 5.79 -13.11
CA LEU A 80 29.05 5.93 -12.33
C LEU A 80 30.23 5.22 -13.00
N ASP A 81 30.04 4.00 -13.48
CA ASP A 81 31.08 3.24 -14.20
C ASP A 81 31.53 4.00 -15.47
N ASN A 82 30.58 4.55 -16.23
CA ASN A 82 30.89 5.38 -17.39
C ASN A 82 31.61 6.68 -16.99
N PHE A 83 31.20 7.32 -15.90
CA PHE A 83 31.88 8.51 -15.39
C PHE A 83 33.33 8.22 -15.02
N VAL A 84 33.59 7.11 -14.32
CA VAL A 84 34.95 6.67 -13.95
C VAL A 84 35.78 6.37 -15.20
N LEU A 85 35.23 5.62 -16.15
CA LEU A 85 35.92 5.26 -17.40
C LEU A 85 36.32 6.49 -18.22
N VAL A 86 35.35 7.37 -18.49
CA VAL A 86 35.58 8.60 -19.27
C VAL A 86 36.48 9.57 -18.51
N GLY A 87 36.32 9.67 -17.20
CA GLY A 87 37.16 10.47 -16.33
C GLY A 87 38.63 10.04 -16.40
N GLN A 88 38.89 8.74 -16.29
CA GLN A 88 40.24 8.17 -16.40
C GLN A 88 40.85 8.42 -17.78
N GLN A 89 40.12 8.17 -18.86
CA GLN A 89 40.60 8.44 -20.22
C GLN A 89 40.99 9.92 -20.43
N LYS A 90 40.21 10.84 -19.85
CA LYS A 90 40.51 12.28 -19.90
C LYS A 90 41.73 12.66 -19.07
N LEU A 91 41.93 12.04 -17.91
CA LEU A 91 43.14 12.21 -17.10
C LEU A 91 44.38 11.73 -17.86
N ASP A 92 44.34 10.51 -18.39
CA ASP A 92 45.47 9.90 -19.12
C ASP A 92 45.84 10.73 -20.37
N SER A 93 44.83 11.31 -21.03
CA SER A 93 44.99 12.18 -22.20
C SER A 93 45.29 13.64 -21.85
N LYS A 94 45.46 13.98 -20.56
CA LYS A 94 45.69 15.35 -20.04
C LYS A 94 44.61 16.38 -20.45
N GLN A 95 43.38 15.93 -20.68
CA GLN A 95 42.23 16.76 -21.06
C GLN A 95 41.54 17.39 -19.83
N TYR A 96 42.28 18.18 -19.06
CA TYR A 96 41.81 18.69 -17.77
C TYR A 96 40.60 19.62 -17.85
N ASP A 97 40.54 20.51 -18.86
CA ASP A 97 39.41 21.44 -19.02
C ASP A 97 38.10 20.71 -19.32
N SER A 98 38.17 19.65 -20.12
CA SER A 98 37.01 18.82 -20.45
C SER A 98 36.55 18.00 -19.26
N LEU A 99 37.48 17.46 -18.45
CA LEU A 99 37.15 16.78 -17.20
C LEU A 99 36.52 17.74 -16.18
N SER A 100 37.07 18.94 -16.03
CA SER A 100 36.54 19.99 -15.17
C SER A 100 35.11 20.36 -15.57
N SER A 101 34.86 20.55 -16.87
CA SER A 101 33.52 20.81 -17.39
C SER A 101 32.54 19.66 -17.11
N MET A 102 32.99 18.40 -17.26
CA MET A 102 32.18 17.22 -16.96
C MET A 102 31.80 17.13 -15.47
N ILE A 103 32.74 17.39 -14.56
CA ILE A 103 32.49 17.46 -13.12
C ILE A 103 31.55 18.62 -12.80
N HIS A 104 31.74 19.78 -13.42
CA HIS A 104 30.91 20.96 -13.18
C HIS A 104 29.45 20.76 -13.65
N ASN A 105 29.26 20.03 -14.75
CA ASN A 105 27.93 19.68 -15.26
C ASN A 105 27.20 18.65 -14.38
N LEU A 106 27.91 17.88 -13.56
CA LEU A 106 27.36 17.03 -12.50
C LEU A 106 27.06 17.85 -11.23
N ASN A 107 26.56 19.08 -11.38
CA ASN A 107 26.21 19.88 -10.23
C ASN A 107 25.07 19.23 -9.42
N SER A 108 25.07 19.49 -8.11
CA SER A 108 24.11 18.92 -7.17
C SER A 108 22.66 19.25 -7.54
N ASP A 109 22.41 20.40 -8.16
CA ASP A 109 21.07 20.84 -8.55
C ASP A 109 20.49 20.03 -9.73
N PHE A 110 21.31 19.71 -10.74
CA PHE A 110 20.90 18.87 -11.86
C PHE A 110 20.59 17.45 -11.39
N ASN A 111 21.49 16.87 -10.59
CA ASN A 111 21.31 15.54 -10.02
C ASN A 111 20.04 15.47 -9.15
N ARG A 112 19.81 16.49 -8.31
CA ARG A 112 18.61 16.56 -7.45
C ARG A 112 17.33 16.71 -8.27
N LYS A 113 17.33 17.51 -9.34
CA LYS A 113 16.18 17.63 -10.25
C LYS A 113 15.88 16.31 -10.97
N SER A 114 16.91 15.61 -11.46
CA SER A 114 16.74 14.30 -12.09
C SER A 114 16.18 13.27 -11.10
N ALA A 115 16.74 13.19 -9.90
CA ALA A 115 16.27 12.29 -8.85
C ALA A 115 14.81 12.54 -8.48
N PHE A 116 14.40 13.82 -8.38
CA PHE A 116 13.00 14.16 -8.13
C PHE A 116 12.07 13.80 -9.30
N ALA A 117 12.49 13.99 -10.55
CA ALA A 117 11.70 13.58 -11.70
C ALA A 117 11.51 12.05 -11.74
N ASP A 118 12.56 11.29 -11.42
CA ASP A 118 12.49 9.83 -11.33
C ASP A 118 11.61 9.37 -10.17
N PHE A 119 11.72 10.01 -9.00
CA PHE A 119 10.85 9.75 -7.87
C PHE A 119 9.38 10.03 -8.21
N ASP A 120 9.07 11.21 -8.72
CA ASP A 120 7.70 11.64 -9.03
C ASP A 120 7.05 10.68 -10.03
N ARG A 121 7.76 10.35 -11.12
CA ARG A 121 7.29 9.41 -12.15
C ARG A 121 7.05 8.01 -11.57
N THR A 122 8.00 7.48 -10.81
CA THR A 122 7.90 6.14 -10.22
C THR A 122 6.75 6.08 -9.22
N PHE A 123 6.65 7.10 -8.36
CA PHE A 123 5.61 7.18 -7.35
C PHE A 123 4.21 7.29 -7.97
N LEU A 124 4.02 8.15 -8.97
CA LEU A 124 2.74 8.32 -9.66
C LEU A 124 2.34 7.09 -10.50
N SER A 125 3.31 6.31 -10.99
CA SER A 125 3.05 5.01 -11.62
C SER A 125 2.46 4.01 -10.62
N LEU A 126 2.96 4.03 -9.37
CA LEU A 126 2.51 3.14 -8.30
C LEU A 126 1.20 3.59 -7.65
N PHE A 127 0.99 4.90 -7.55
CA PHE A 127 -0.19 5.52 -6.92
C PHE A 127 -0.85 6.55 -7.87
N PRO A 128 -1.48 6.10 -8.97
CA PRO A 128 -1.99 6.99 -10.01
C PRO A 128 -3.09 7.95 -9.52
N THR A 129 -3.86 7.54 -8.52
CA THR A 129 -4.92 8.37 -7.91
C THR A 129 -4.44 9.19 -6.71
N PHE A 130 -3.13 9.22 -6.44
CA PHE A 130 -2.61 9.83 -5.22
C PHE A 130 -3.01 11.29 -5.06
N VAL A 131 -2.81 12.10 -6.10
CA VAL A 131 -3.05 13.55 -6.02
C VAL A 131 -4.54 13.86 -5.86
N GLU A 132 -5.41 13.12 -6.56
CA GLU A 132 -6.86 13.24 -6.41
C GLU A 132 -7.31 12.86 -5.00
N SER A 133 -6.85 11.69 -4.52
CA SER A 133 -7.16 11.20 -3.17
C SER A 133 -6.56 12.08 -2.07
N PHE A 134 -5.42 12.72 -2.33
CA PHE A 134 -4.82 13.67 -1.41
C PHE A 134 -5.63 14.96 -1.35
N ASN A 135 -6.05 15.48 -2.51
CA ASN A 135 -6.88 16.68 -2.59
C ASN A 135 -8.28 16.50 -2.00
N SER A 136 -8.81 15.28 -1.93
CA SER A 136 -10.09 15.02 -1.25
C SER A 136 -9.98 15.10 0.29
N LEU A 137 -8.77 15.04 0.83
CA LEU A 137 -8.51 15.24 2.27
C LEU A 137 -8.38 16.72 2.66
N LEU A 138 -8.36 17.63 1.68
CA LEU A 138 -8.17 19.06 1.89
C LEU A 138 -9.47 19.84 1.73
N GLN A 139 -9.53 21.03 2.34
CA GLN A 139 -10.61 21.97 2.12
C GLN A 139 -10.72 22.33 0.62
N PRO A 140 -11.93 22.61 0.09
CA PRO A 140 -12.14 22.87 -1.33
C PRO A 140 -11.21 23.94 -1.92
N ASP A 141 -10.93 24.99 -1.15
CA ASP A 141 -10.12 26.14 -1.56
C ASP A 141 -8.59 25.91 -1.42
N ASP A 142 -8.18 24.81 -0.79
CA ASP A 142 -6.79 24.50 -0.48
C ASP A 142 -6.20 23.35 -1.31
N LYS A 143 -6.92 22.89 -2.33
CA LYS A 143 -6.48 21.80 -3.21
C LYS A 143 -5.24 22.17 -4.01
N PHE A 144 -4.34 21.20 -4.17
CA PHE A 144 -3.15 21.35 -5.00
C PHE A 144 -3.48 21.07 -6.46
N VAL A 145 -3.14 22.02 -7.34
CA VAL A 145 -3.18 21.81 -8.80
C VAL A 145 -1.77 21.48 -9.26
N LEU A 146 -1.61 20.39 -10.00
CA LEU A 146 -0.33 20.07 -10.63
C LEU A 146 -0.13 20.98 -11.85
N GLU A 147 1.01 21.67 -11.90
CA GLU A 147 1.42 22.41 -13.10
C GLU A 147 1.67 21.46 -14.29
N ASN A 148 2.20 20.27 -14.00
CA ASN A 148 2.41 19.20 -14.97
C ASN A 148 1.90 17.88 -14.41
N LYS A 149 1.09 17.14 -15.18
CA LYS A 149 0.41 15.89 -14.76
C LYS A 149 1.34 14.77 -14.25
N GLY A 150 2.65 14.90 -14.40
CA GLY A 150 3.66 13.92 -13.97
C GLY A 150 4.69 14.42 -12.95
N ALA A 151 4.56 15.65 -12.43
CA ALA A 151 5.55 16.22 -11.51
C ALA A 151 4.90 16.67 -10.21
N LEU A 152 5.39 16.15 -9.08
CA LEU A 152 4.94 16.54 -7.76
C LEU A 152 5.65 17.83 -7.34
N ASN A 153 4.93 18.73 -6.68
CA ASN A 153 5.57 19.84 -5.98
C ASN A 153 6.21 19.35 -4.65
N SER A 154 7.01 20.20 -4.02
CA SER A 154 7.73 19.88 -2.77
C SER A 154 6.80 19.37 -1.66
N THR A 155 5.61 19.94 -1.51
CA THR A 155 4.65 19.51 -0.49
C THR A 155 4.13 18.12 -0.79
N LEU A 156 3.72 17.85 -2.03
CA LEU A 156 3.26 16.52 -2.44
C LEU A 156 4.37 15.46 -2.32
N ARG A 157 5.64 15.81 -2.57
CA ARG A 157 6.78 14.89 -2.34
C ARG A 157 6.93 14.50 -0.86
N ILE A 158 6.79 15.45 0.07
CA ILE A 158 6.80 15.16 1.52
C ILE A 158 5.71 14.14 1.87
N PHE A 159 4.48 14.35 1.38
CA PHE A 159 3.37 13.45 1.69
C PHE A 159 3.41 12.13 0.93
N ALA A 160 4.05 12.09 -0.25
CA ALA A 160 4.37 10.86 -0.96
C ALA A 160 5.35 9.99 -0.15
N LEU A 161 6.38 10.59 0.46
CA LEU A 161 7.30 9.88 1.36
C LEU A 161 6.59 9.35 2.61
N ILE A 162 5.71 10.16 3.22
CA ILE A 162 4.85 9.70 4.34
C ILE A 162 3.97 8.52 3.91
N ARG A 163 3.40 8.57 2.70
CA ARG A 163 2.62 7.47 2.13
C ARG A 163 3.44 6.20 1.95
N LEU A 164 4.72 6.32 1.59
CA LEU A 164 5.66 5.20 1.50
C LEU A 164 6.11 4.67 2.87
N GLY A 165 5.71 5.32 3.97
CA GLY A 165 6.06 4.92 5.34
C GLY A 165 7.25 5.67 5.94
N ILE A 166 7.82 6.64 5.22
CA ILE A 166 8.89 7.50 5.71
C ILE A 166 8.23 8.68 6.45
N THR A 167 8.12 8.57 7.78
CA THR A 167 7.36 9.52 8.62
C THR A 167 8.22 10.55 9.36
N GLU A 168 9.50 10.23 9.56
CA GLU A 168 10.41 11.07 10.35
C GLU A 168 10.85 12.29 9.52
N SER A 169 10.71 13.47 10.11
CA SER A 169 11.00 14.73 9.42
C SER A 169 12.48 14.83 9.05
N GLU A 170 13.36 14.26 9.87
CA GLU A 170 14.80 14.16 9.67
C GLU A 170 15.10 13.38 8.39
N GLN A 171 14.51 12.19 8.23
CA GLN A 171 14.71 11.35 7.05
C GLN A 171 14.16 12.02 5.78
N ILE A 172 12.98 12.63 5.86
CA ILE A 172 12.40 13.39 4.74
C ILE A 172 13.31 14.57 4.37
N SER A 173 13.88 15.26 5.37
CA SER A 173 14.76 16.42 5.16
C SER A 173 16.03 16.04 4.41
N GLU A 174 16.62 14.90 4.75
CA GLU A 174 17.79 14.34 4.07
C GLU A 174 17.47 13.97 2.62
N ILE A 175 16.37 13.25 2.39
CA ILE A 175 15.95 12.82 1.05
C ILE A 175 15.65 14.03 0.14
N LEU A 176 14.99 15.05 0.65
CA LEU A 176 14.56 16.21 -0.14
C LEU A 176 15.60 17.34 -0.15
N GLY A 177 16.67 17.26 0.63
CA GLY A 177 17.66 18.33 0.78
C GLY A 177 17.07 19.61 1.39
N TYR A 178 16.08 19.48 2.28
CA TYR A 178 15.49 20.59 3.03
C TYR A 178 16.01 20.59 4.47
N SER A 179 15.85 21.70 5.19
CA SER A 179 16.03 21.66 6.65
C SER A 179 14.86 20.92 7.30
N VAL A 180 15.11 20.29 8.45
CA VAL A 180 14.05 19.64 9.26
C VAL A 180 12.90 20.61 9.55
N ASN A 181 13.23 21.87 9.86
CA ASN A 181 12.25 22.91 10.12
C ASN A 181 11.38 23.22 8.89
N THR A 182 11.98 23.26 7.70
CA THR A 182 11.22 23.46 6.45
C THR A 182 10.24 22.32 6.22
N VAL A 183 10.65 21.06 6.42
CA VAL A 183 9.75 19.90 6.33
C VAL A 183 8.62 19.99 7.35
N TYR A 184 8.95 20.31 8.61
CA TYR A 184 7.96 20.50 9.67
C TYR A 184 6.92 21.55 9.30
N ASN A 185 7.35 22.71 8.80
CA ASN A 185 6.48 23.80 8.39
C ASN A 185 5.55 23.39 7.23
N TYR A 186 6.06 22.67 6.23
CA TYR A 186 5.22 22.11 5.17
C TYR A 186 4.15 21.16 5.72
N ARG A 187 4.52 20.26 6.64
CA ARG A 187 3.60 19.31 7.26
C ARG A 187 2.48 20.03 8.02
N VAL A 188 2.85 20.92 8.94
CA VAL A 188 1.89 21.67 9.77
C VAL A 188 0.98 22.53 8.91
N ARG A 189 1.54 23.30 7.96
CA ARG A 189 0.75 24.15 7.07
C ARG A 189 -0.27 23.36 6.26
N THR A 190 0.12 22.20 5.76
CA THR A 190 -0.78 21.37 4.94
C THR A 190 -1.82 20.65 5.79
N ARG A 191 -1.43 20.15 6.96
CA ARG A 191 -2.37 19.56 7.93
C ARG A 191 -3.46 20.54 8.36
N ASN A 192 -3.12 21.81 8.56
CA ASN A 192 -4.11 22.83 8.94
C ASN A 192 -5.11 23.16 7.82
N LYS A 193 -4.83 22.76 6.58
CA LYS A 193 -5.72 22.88 5.43
C LYS A 193 -6.57 21.63 5.21
N ALA A 194 -6.41 20.60 6.05
CA ALA A 194 -7.15 19.35 5.93
C ALA A 194 -8.60 19.51 6.42
N VAL A 195 -9.49 18.66 5.88
CA VAL A 195 -10.86 18.51 6.40
C VAL A 195 -10.84 17.91 7.80
N ASP A 196 -9.94 16.96 8.07
CA ASP A 196 -9.66 16.39 9.38
C ASP A 196 -8.15 16.51 9.72
N PRO A 197 -7.72 17.63 10.33
CA PRO A 197 -6.32 17.84 10.71
C PRO A 197 -5.78 16.79 11.69
N ALA A 198 -6.62 16.19 12.53
CA ALA A 198 -6.17 15.24 13.56
C ALA A 198 -5.76 13.90 12.94
N ASN A 199 -6.47 13.45 11.91
CA ASN A 199 -6.19 12.18 11.22
C ASN A 199 -5.45 12.33 9.89
N PHE A 200 -5.18 13.55 9.43
CA PHE A 200 -4.67 13.83 8.08
C PHE A 200 -3.54 12.91 7.62
N GLU A 201 -2.42 12.84 8.34
CA GLU A 201 -1.28 11.98 7.93
C GLU A 201 -1.60 10.48 7.99
N LYS A 202 -2.51 10.07 8.89
CA LYS A 202 -3.01 8.69 8.94
C LYS A 202 -3.84 8.36 7.71
N ASP A 203 -4.60 9.31 7.19
CA ASP A 203 -5.43 9.12 6.00
C ASP A 203 -4.60 9.22 4.72
N VAL A 204 -3.59 10.09 4.67
CA VAL A 204 -2.58 10.11 3.60
C VAL A 204 -1.92 8.75 3.45
N ARG A 205 -1.54 8.08 4.54
CA ARG A 205 -0.94 6.73 4.50
C ARG A 205 -1.84 5.64 3.91
N LYS A 206 -3.16 5.86 3.86
CA LYS A 206 -4.13 4.89 3.34
C LYS A 206 -4.47 5.10 1.86
N ILE A 207 -3.96 6.15 1.23
CA ILE A 207 -4.29 6.47 -0.17
C ILE A 207 -3.86 5.32 -1.09
N GLY A 208 -4.77 4.76 -1.90
CA GLY A 208 -4.45 3.65 -2.80
C GLY A 208 -4.20 2.30 -2.10
N LEU A 209 -4.79 2.07 -0.92
CA LEU A 209 -4.96 0.75 -0.27
C LEU A 209 -6.37 0.17 -0.49
#